data_AF-A0A815MJA0-F1
#
_entry.id   AF-A0A815MJA0-F1
#
_cell.length_a   1.000
_cell.length_b   1.000
_cell.length_c   1.000
_cell.angle_alpha   90.00
_cell.angle_beta   90.00
_cell.angle_gamma   90.00
#
_symmetry.space_group_name_H-M   'P 1'
#
loop_
_entity.id
_entity.type
_entity.pdbx_description
1 polymer ?
#
loop_
_entity_poly.entity_id
_entity_poly.type
_entity_poly.pdbx_seq_one_letter_code
_entity_poly.pdbx_strand_id
1 'polypeptide(L)'
;MIIVLSGGKAFLLIIVTIMNYIQGVILSNCPLLHSSTDNNGILIVNKSDMIYTKFPINCQWLIASSPHQKILVEFDYVFIPISTKEYLHTGCHRGSISLWTVGLQHEKIEICGDQRNIHIGGIGQILMIELRIIDSTLDVNFRMKYQLIEILQRPTTSPTTTLKSTTLSIEKHVNIQTSLFSECGLTWTNANHYYREIKSRIVGGRQAIPYSHPWQVLLNNRGHYCGASILNTKWLVTAAHCVNGTNPESLLAEFGMHDRHRRGPWRVARTIKQILVYPSYSGKSTRWVHDIALLRLSEPLVFNPFIRSICLPSVHDTVKHGERTLVTGWGLTQGTGDYRYLREVEVPIQSNDQCALKSISWKTSLCAGLCENATCAACQGDSGGPMIIWRNDRWHLVGLISWGFSCAGLGVYTKISYYSEWILKIISN
;
A
#
# COMPACT_ATOMS: atom_id res chain seq x y z
N MET A 1 -30.51 6.43 -14.70
CA MET A 1 -30.39 7.10 -16.01
C MET A 1 -28.93 7.47 -16.20
N ILE A 2 -28.19 6.75 -17.05
CA ILE A 2 -26.75 6.97 -17.27
C ILE A 2 -26.62 7.98 -18.41
N ILE A 3 -26.13 9.18 -18.10
CA ILE A 3 -25.79 10.20 -19.10
C ILE A 3 -24.30 10.05 -19.41
N VAL A 4 -23.99 9.66 -20.65
CA VAL A 4 -22.63 9.70 -21.21
C VAL A 4 -22.42 11.10 -21.77
N LEU A 5 -21.51 11.89 -21.20
CA LEU A 5 -21.05 13.14 -21.80
C LEU A 5 -19.52 13.20 -21.85
N SER A 6 -19.03 13.48 -23.06
CA SER A 6 -17.64 13.65 -23.44
C SER A 6 -17.00 14.87 -22.75
N GLY A 7 -15.81 14.69 -22.19
CA GLY A 7 -14.91 15.80 -21.84
C GLY A 7 -14.24 15.64 -20.49
N GLY A 8 -12.89 15.64 -20.48
CA GLY A 8 -12.03 15.36 -19.33
C GLY A 8 -12.19 16.25 -18.08
N LYS A 9 -13.08 17.25 -18.08
CA LYS A 9 -13.47 18.01 -16.87
C LYS A 9 -14.57 17.31 -16.06
N ALA A 10 -15.46 16.54 -16.71
CA ALA A 10 -16.53 15.81 -16.03
C ALA A 10 -16.00 14.62 -15.21
N PHE A 11 -14.90 14.00 -15.61
CA PHE A 11 -14.29 12.87 -14.90
C PHE A 11 -13.66 13.27 -13.55
N LEU A 12 -13.06 14.47 -13.47
CA LEU A 12 -12.55 15.01 -12.20
C LEU A 12 -13.71 15.33 -11.24
N LEU A 13 -14.82 15.88 -11.78
CA LEU A 13 -16.04 16.12 -11.01
C LEU A 13 -16.66 14.81 -10.52
N ILE A 14 -16.61 13.73 -11.30
CA ILE A 14 -17.12 12.40 -10.91
C ILE A 14 -16.21 11.75 -9.86
N ILE A 15 -14.88 11.88 -9.92
CA ILE A 15 -13.98 11.36 -8.86
C ILE A 15 -14.15 12.14 -7.55
N VAL A 16 -14.27 13.47 -7.62
CA VAL A 16 -14.60 14.31 -6.46
C VAL A 16 -16.00 13.97 -5.93
N THR A 17 -16.97 13.74 -6.82
CA THR A 17 -18.33 13.32 -6.43
C THR A 17 -18.32 11.92 -5.81
N ILE A 18 -17.58 10.94 -6.33
CA ILE A 18 -17.48 9.58 -5.75
C ILE A 18 -16.77 9.61 -4.39
N MET A 19 -15.72 10.43 -4.22
CA MET A 19 -15.12 10.65 -2.89
C MET A 19 -16.03 11.43 -1.94
N ASN A 20 -16.91 12.31 -2.45
CA ASN A 20 -17.98 12.93 -1.68
C ASN A 20 -19.11 11.94 -1.33
N TYR A 21 -19.22 10.80 -2.02
CA TYR A 21 -20.23 9.76 -1.80
C TYR A 21 -19.77 8.60 -0.91
N ILE A 22 -18.46 8.49 -0.62
CA ILE A 22 -17.92 7.46 0.27
C ILE A 22 -17.41 8.15 1.53
N GLN A 23 -18.33 8.45 2.45
CA GLN A 23 -18.04 8.91 3.80
C GLN A 23 -18.20 7.74 4.76
N GLY A 24 -17.25 7.58 5.69
CA GLY A 24 -17.29 6.54 6.71
C GLY A 24 -16.24 5.44 6.56
N VAL A 25 -16.42 4.32 7.27
CA VAL A 25 -15.46 3.21 7.29
C VAL A 25 -15.47 2.49 5.95
N ILE A 26 -14.35 2.56 5.23
CA ILE A 26 -14.15 1.96 3.92
C ILE A 26 -13.53 0.58 4.02
N LEU A 27 -12.67 0.39 5.01
CA LEU A 27 -11.97 -0.88 5.23
C LEU A 27 -11.86 -1.15 6.73
N SER A 28 -12.15 -2.38 7.11
CA SER A 28 -11.88 -2.94 8.43
C SER A 28 -10.95 -4.14 8.24
N ASN A 29 -9.79 -4.11 8.87
CA ASN A 29 -8.89 -5.25 8.97
C ASN A 29 -8.62 -5.51 10.45
N CYS A 30 -9.38 -6.40 11.06
CA CYS A 30 -9.28 -6.70 12.48
C CYS A 30 -9.40 -8.21 12.68
N PRO A 31 -8.28 -8.93 12.86
CA PRO A 31 -8.30 -10.38 13.05
C PRO A 31 -9.07 -10.74 14.33
N LEU A 32 -9.87 -11.82 14.31
CA LEU A 32 -10.54 -12.42 15.49
C LEU A 32 -11.60 -11.57 16.19
N LEU A 33 -12.01 -10.45 15.60
CA LEU A 33 -12.99 -9.53 16.16
C LEU A 33 -14.08 -9.28 15.12
N HIS A 34 -15.34 -9.48 15.51
CA HIS A 34 -16.48 -9.11 14.68
C HIS A 34 -16.68 -7.59 14.76
N SER A 35 -16.38 -6.90 13.66
CA SER A 35 -16.72 -5.49 13.49
C SER A 35 -18.04 -5.35 12.74
N SER A 36 -19.01 -4.64 13.32
CA SER A 36 -20.19 -4.14 12.61
C SER A 36 -20.17 -2.61 12.60
N THR A 37 -20.67 -2.03 11.52
CA THR A 37 -20.91 -0.58 11.44
C THR A 37 -22.41 -0.39 11.41
N ASP A 38 -22.96 0.41 12.32
CA ASP A 38 -24.38 0.77 12.27
C ASP A 38 -24.63 1.92 11.29
N ASN A 39 -25.92 2.27 11.10
CA ASN A 39 -26.34 3.32 10.18
C ASN A 39 -25.88 4.74 10.57
N ASN A 40 -25.34 4.91 11.79
CA ASN A 40 -24.81 6.18 12.29
C ASN A 40 -23.28 6.24 12.19
N GLY A 41 -22.64 5.24 11.57
CA GLY A 41 -21.19 5.16 11.51
C GLY A 41 -20.57 4.72 12.83
N ILE A 42 -21.30 4.07 13.74
CA ILE A 42 -20.71 3.50 14.95
C ILE A 42 -20.11 2.15 14.59
N LEU A 43 -18.79 2.02 14.77
CA LEU A 43 -18.08 0.76 14.55
C LEU A 43 -17.98 0.01 15.88
N ILE A 44 -18.87 -0.97 16.07
CA ILE A 44 -18.83 -1.85 17.23
C ILE A 44 -17.94 -3.03 16.90
N VAL A 45 -16.91 -3.26 17.71
CA VAL A 45 -15.96 -4.36 17.52
C VAL A 45 -15.95 -5.24 18.76
N ASN A 46 -16.56 -6.42 18.64
CA ASN A 46 -16.64 -7.38 19.73
C ASN A 46 -15.73 -8.58 19.45
N LYS A 47 -15.13 -9.16 20.50
CA LYS A 47 -14.38 -10.41 20.36
C LYS A 47 -15.31 -11.52 19.91
N SER A 48 -14.93 -12.23 18.84
CA SER A 48 -15.67 -13.43 18.45
C SER A 48 -15.38 -14.51 19.48
N ASP A 49 -16.41 -15.18 19.97
CA ASP A 49 -16.23 -16.39 20.75
C ASP A 49 -15.41 -17.39 19.92
N MET A 50 -14.35 -17.93 20.52
CA MET A 50 -13.35 -18.86 19.93
C MET A 50 -12.14 -18.18 19.26
N ILE A 51 -11.04 -18.05 20.02
CA ILE A 51 -9.79 -18.85 19.93
C ILE A 51 -8.76 -18.17 20.85
N TYR A 52 -8.24 -18.89 21.85
CA TYR A 52 -7.10 -18.46 22.66
C TYR A 52 -5.84 -18.42 21.78
N THR A 53 -5.50 -17.26 21.21
CA THR A 53 -4.26 -17.09 20.46
C THR A 53 -3.27 -16.23 21.23
N LYS A 54 -1.99 -16.66 21.28
CA LYS A 54 -0.85 -15.92 21.83
C LYS A 54 -0.23 -14.96 20.79
N PHE A 55 -1.03 -14.24 20.00
CA PHE A 55 -0.54 -13.30 19.00
C PHE A 55 -1.05 -11.87 19.21
N PRO A 56 -0.20 -10.84 19.12
CA PRO A 56 -0.61 -9.44 19.26
C PRO A 56 -1.79 -9.11 18.33
N ILE A 57 -2.76 -8.36 18.84
CA ILE A 57 -3.91 -7.90 18.05
C ILE A 57 -3.48 -6.63 17.31
N ASN A 58 -3.69 -6.61 15.99
CA ASN A 58 -3.47 -5.44 15.15
C ASN A 58 -4.74 -5.20 14.31
N CYS A 59 -5.50 -4.18 14.68
CA CYS A 59 -6.71 -3.78 13.97
C CYS A 59 -6.50 -2.45 13.28
N GLN A 60 -6.91 -2.37 12.02
CA GLN A 60 -6.79 -1.19 11.19
C GLN A 60 -8.13 -0.84 10.56
N TRP A 61 -8.55 0.41 10.69
CA TRP A 61 -9.75 0.95 10.04
C TRP A 61 -9.39 2.12 9.16
N LEU A 62 -9.87 2.12 7.93
CA LEU A 62 -9.77 3.25 7.02
C LEU A 62 -11.10 3.98 6.99
N ILE A 63 -11.08 5.27 7.32
CA ILE A 63 -12.24 6.14 7.29
C ILE A 63 -11.99 7.25 6.27
N ALA A 64 -12.88 7.39 5.28
CA ALA A 64 -12.85 8.56 4.41
C ALA A 64 -13.67 9.70 4.98
N SER A 65 -13.18 10.91 4.74
CA SER A 65 -13.88 12.16 4.97
C SER A 65 -13.70 13.11 3.79
N SER A 66 -14.57 14.10 3.69
CA SER A 66 -14.41 15.15 2.69
C SER A 66 -13.18 16.03 3.01
N PRO A 67 -12.64 16.79 2.05
CA PRO A 67 -11.51 17.70 2.29
C PRO A 67 -11.77 18.78 3.34
N HIS A 68 -13.03 19.01 3.71
CA HIS A 68 -13.47 20.01 4.68
C HIS A 68 -13.97 19.39 5.98
N GLN A 69 -13.74 18.10 6.19
CA GLN A 69 -14.12 17.40 7.40
C GLN A 69 -12.89 16.99 8.20
N LYS A 70 -13.01 17.05 9.53
CA LYS A 70 -12.13 16.39 10.48
C LYS A 70 -12.79 15.08 10.88
N ILE A 71 -12.01 14.00 10.98
CA ILE A 71 -12.49 12.77 11.60
C ILE A 71 -12.11 12.84 13.07
N LEU A 72 -13.12 12.80 13.93
CA LEU A 72 -12.96 12.54 15.36
C LEU A 72 -13.28 11.08 15.60
N VAL A 73 -12.41 10.38 16.33
CA VAL A 73 -12.63 9.00 16.73
C VAL A 73 -12.67 8.97 18.25
N GLU A 74 -13.69 8.32 18.78
CA GLU A 74 -13.91 8.15 20.20
C GLU A 74 -13.95 6.66 20.50
N PHE A 75 -13.14 6.22 21.46
CA PHE A 75 -13.29 4.92 22.07
C PHE A 75 -14.04 5.11 23.39
N ASP A 76 -15.31 4.67 23.41
CA ASP A 76 -16.16 4.72 24.61
C ASP A 76 -15.46 3.97 25.77
N TYR A 77 -14.91 2.79 25.45
CA TYR A 77 -14.04 2.03 26.32
C TYR A 77 -13.06 1.18 25.51
N VAL A 78 -11.91 0.90 26.12
CA VAL A 78 -10.93 -0.09 25.72
C VAL A 78 -10.54 -0.84 26.97
N PHE A 79 -10.89 -2.12 27.04
CA PHE A 79 -10.57 -2.96 28.18
C PHE A 79 -9.48 -3.95 27.81
N ILE A 80 -8.32 -3.82 28.45
CA ILE A 80 -7.22 -4.77 28.43
C ILE A 80 -7.05 -5.28 29.87
N PRO A 81 -7.33 -6.55 30.17
CA PRO A 81 -7.10 -7.09 31.52
C PRO A 81 -5.62 -6.95 31.94
N ILE A 82 -5.35 -6.68 33.22
CA ILE A 82 -3.98 -6.58 33.77
C ILE A 82 -3.96 -7.21 35.16
N SER A 83 -2.89 -7.93 35.49
CA SER A 83 -2.66 -8.39 36.87
C SER A 83 -2.17 -7.26 37.77
N THR A 84 -2.63 -7.22 39.03
CA THR A 84 -2.25 -6.18 40.01
C THR A 84 -0.74 -6.10 40.29
N LYS A 85 0.02 -7.18 40.05
CA LYS A 85 1.49 -7.21 40.21
C LYS A 85 2.25 -6.55 39.06
N GLU A 86 1.69 -6.50 37.85
CA GLU A 86 2.36 -5.91 36.67
C GLU A 86 2.21 -4.39 36.60
N TYR A 87 1.12 -3.83 37.13
CA TYR A 87 0.85 -2.38 37.09
C TYR A 87 1.95 -1.55 37.81
N LEU A 88 2.56 -2.12 38.84
CA LEU A 88 3.49 -1.42 39.73
C LEU A 88 4.95 -1.36 39.25
N HIS A 89 5.35 -2.15 38.24
CA HIS A 89 6.79 -2.37 37.97
C HIS A 89 7.34 -1.89 36.62
N THR A 90 6.53 -1.66 35.57
CA THR A 90 7.07 -1.42 34.22
C THR A 90 6.51 -0.22 33.45
N GLY A 91 5.51 0.49 34.01
CA GLY A 91 4.74 1.44 33.20
C GLY A 91 3.80 0.70 32.24
N CYS A 92 2.60 1.25 32.05
CA CYS A 92 1.49 0.52 31.47
C CYS A 92 1.48 0.66 29.93
N HIS A 93 2.21 -0.22 29.23
CA HIS A 93 2.28 -0.26 27.76
C HIS A 93 1.78 -1.61 27.24
N ARG A 94 0.46 -1.81 27.19
CA ARG A 94 -0.14 -3.07 26.68
C ARG A 94 -0.70 -2.93 25.27
N GLY A 95 -0.86 -1.71 24.78
CA GLY A 95 -1.23 -1.44 23.40
C GLY A 95 -1.10 0.03 23.06
N SER A 96 -1.49 0.38 21.85
CA SER A 96 -1.58 1.76 21.40
C SER A 96 -2.70 1.95 20.40
N ILE A 97 -3.34 3.12 20.44
CA ILE A 97 -4.20 3.62 19.37
C ILE A 97 -3.41 4.68 18.61
N SER A 98 -3.33 4.56 17.29
CA SER A 98 -2.64 5.50 16.43
C SER A 98 -3.55 5.96 15.30
N LEU A 99 -3.46 7.24 14.94
CA LEU A 99 -4.16 7.81 13.80
C LEU A 99 -3.15 8.26 12.74
N TRP A 100 -3.38 7.85 11.50
CA TRP A 100 -2.44 8.05 10.39
C TRP A 100 -3.14 8.62 9.16
N THR A 101 -2.48 9.52 8.43
CA THR A 101 -2.83 9.85 7.03
C THR A 101 -1.65 9.50 6.15
N VAL A 102 -1.81 8.44 5.35
CA VAL A 102 -0.85 8.06 4.31
C VAL A 102 0.61 8.08 4.78
N GLY A 103 0.90 7.34 5.86
CA GLY A 103 2.25 7.22 6.44
C GLY A 103 2.65 8.34 7.41
N LEU A 104 1.86 9.41 7.54
CA LEU A 104 2.08 10.45 8.56
C LEU A 104 1.23 10.16 9.80
N GLN A 105 1.87 10.03 10.97
CA GLN A 105 1.16 9.88 12.24
C GLN A 105 0.63 11.23 12.70
N HIS A 106 -0.69 11.35 12.83
CA HIS A 106 -1.33 12.52 13.44
C HIS A 106 -1.24 12.47 14.96
N GLU A 107 -1.57 11.30 15.52
CA GLU A 107 -1.71 11.14 16.97
C GLU A 107 -1.43 9.69 17.39
N LYS A 108 -0.91 9.52 18.61
CA LYS A 108 -0.67 8.22 19.25
C LYS A 108 -1.03 8.29 20.72
N ILE A 109 -1.83 7.33 21.18
CA ILE A 109 -2.15 7.15 22.59
C ILE A 109 -1.76 5.74 23.01
N GLU A 110 -0.95 5.63 24.06
CA GLU A 110 -0.64 4.35 24.69
C GLU A 110 -1.83 3.89 25.55
N ILE A 111 -2.22 2.63 25.43
CA ILE A 111 -3.38 2.07 26.11
C ILE A 111 -3.04 0.92 27.06
N CYS A 112 -3.77 0.87 28.15
CA CYS A 112 -3.55 -0.09 29.22
C CYS A 112 -4.73 -0.13 30.22
N GLY A 113 -5.21 -1.32 30.56
CA GLY A 113 -6.23 -1.49 31.60
C GLY A 113 -7.64 -1.24 31.08
N ASP A 114 -8.54 -0.81 31.98
CA ASP A 114 -9.81 -0.20 31.61
C ASP A 114 -9.57 1.30 31.35
N GLN A 115 -9.64 1.71 30.09
CA GLN A 115 -9.63 3.11 29.70
C GLN A 115 -10.91 3.46 28.98
N ARG A 116 -11.43 4.66 29.24
CA ARG A 116 -12.70 5.14 28.69
C ARG A 116 -12.56 6.53 28.13
N ASN A 117 -13.43 6.87 27.19
CA ASN A 117 -13.52 8.19 26.56
C ASN A 117 -12.17 8.64 25.97
N ILE A 118 -11.49 7.73 25.25
CA ILE A 118 -10.27 8.09 24.53
C ILE A 118 -10.68 8.79 23.23
N HIS A 119 -10.16 9.99 23.00
CA HIS A 119 -10.40 10.73 21.77
C HIS A 119 -9.11 10.85 20.97
N ILE A 120 -9.16 10.53 19.69
CA ILE A 120 -8.10 10.84 18.72
C ILE A 120 -8.73 11.54 17.52
N GLY A 121 -8.00 12.48 16.91
CA GLY A 121 -8.57 13.25 15.82
C GLY A 121 -7.56 13.66 14.77
N GLY A 122 -7.98 13.64 13.51
CA GLY A 122 -7.11 13.94 12.38
C GLY A 122 -7.84 14.66 11.27
N ILE A 123 -7.07 15.35 10.44
CA ILE A 123 -7.56 16.01 9.23
C ILE A 123 -6.96 15.26 8.05
N GLY A 124 -7.81 14.75 7.17
CA GLY A 124 -7.37 14.00 6.01
C GLY A 124 -8.54 13.37 5.25
N GLN A 125 -8.43 13.29 3.92
CA GLN A 125 -9.46 12.66 3.08
C GLN A 125 -9.63 11.18 3.40
N ILE A 126 -8.57 10.52 3.89
CA ILE A 126 -8.60 9.15 4.39
C ILE A 126 -7.68 9.07 5.60
N LEU A 127 -8.24 8.63 6.72
CA LEU A 127 -7.51 8.38 7.96
C LEU A 127 -7.51 6.89 8.26
N MET A 128 -6.35 6.39 8.69
CA MET A 128 -6.17 5.04 9.18
C MET A 128 -6.08 5.07 10.70
N ILE A 129 -6.95 4.34 11.37
CA ILE A 129 -6.92 4.11 12.81
C ILE A 129 -6.28 2.74 13.03
N GLU A 130 -5.19 2.69 13.78
CA GLU A 130 -4.48 1.47 14.15
C GLU A 130 -4.64 1.24 15.65
N LEU A 131 -5.29 0.15 16.03
CA LEU A 131 -5.31 -0.38 17.39
C LEU A 131 -4.35 -1.56 17.47
N ARG A 132 -3.29 -1.41 18.25
CA ARG A 132 -2.30 -2.45 18.50
C ARG A 132 -2.35 -2.90 19.94
N ILE A 133 -2.34 -4.21 20.19
CA ILE A 133 -2.29 -4.80 21.54
C ILE A 133 -1.19 -5.85 21.56
N ILE A 134 -0.27 -5.71 22.52
CA ILE A 134 0.99 -6.44 22.57
C ILE A 134 0.82 -7.81 23.22
N ASP A 135 -0.14 -7.97 24.14
CA ASP A 135 -0.43 -9.24 24.82
C ASP A 135 -1.89 -9.66 24.57
N SER A 136 -2.07 -10.86 24.03
CA SER A 136 -3.34 -11.35 23.50
C SER A 136 -3.91 -12.53 24.29
N THR A 137 -3.36 -12.81 25.47
CA THR A 137 -3.89 -13.87 26.35
C THR A 137 -5.22 -13.49 27.00
N LEU A 138 -5.73 -12.29 26.73
CA LEU A 138 -6.78 -11.64 27.52
C LEU A 138 -7.99 -11.23 26.65
N ASP A 139 -9.16 -11.13 27.26
CA ASP A 139 -10.39 -10.68 26.61
C ASP A 139 -10.34 -9.18 26.38
N VAL A 140 -10.02 -8.79 25.14
CA VAL A 140 -10.06 -7.41 24.69
C VAL A 140 -11.45 -7.10 24.17
N ASN A 141 -12.06 -6.05 24.72
CA ASN A 141 -13.28 -5.47 24.19
C ASN A 141 -13.11 -3.95 24.05
N PHE A 142 -13.59 -3.39 22.96
CA PHE A 142 -13.63 -1.95 22.79
C PHE A 142 -14.84 -1.53 21.95
N ARG A 143 -15.28 -0.29 22.13
CA ARG A 143 -16.32 0.30 21.30
C ARG A 143 -15.80 1.60 20.73
N MET A 144 -15.79 1.69 19.41
CA MET A 144 -15.28 2.84 18.68
C MET A 144 -16.42 3.55 17.94
N LYS A 145 -16.47 4.86 18.06
CA LYS A 145 -17.31 5.74 17.25
C LYS A 145 -16.41 6.63 16.45
N TYR A 146 -16.84 7.00 15.25
CA TYR A 146 -16.24 8.11 14.54
C TYR A 146 -17.31 9.13 14.16
N GLN A 147 -16.88 10.38 14.07
CA GLN A 147 -17.71 11.49 13.65
C GLN A 147 -16.96 12.28 12.59
N LEU A 148 -17.70 12.66 11.55
CA LEU A 148 -17.22 13.59 10.53
C LEU A 148 -17.68 14.99 10.92
N ILE A 149 -16.74 15.84 11.30
CA ILE A 149 -17.03 17.20 11.76
C ILE A 149 -16.63 18.17 10.66
N GLU A 150 -17.57 18.98 10.16
CA GLU A 150 -17.23 20.04 9.22
C GLU A 150 -16.32 21.08 9.88
N ILE A 151 -15.22 21.37 9.19
CA ILE A 151 -14.33 22.47 9.56
C ILE A 151 -15.01 23.74 9.03
N LEU A 152 -15.66 24.49 9.92
CA LEU A 152 -16.20 25.80 9.59
C LEU A 152 -15.08 26.69 9.04
N GLN A 153 -15.04 26.87 7.72
CA GLN A 153 -14.23 27.91 7.11
C GLN A 153 -14.85 29.23 7.55
N ARG A 154 -14.14 29.97 8.40
CA ARG A 154 -14.58 31.31 8.80
C ARG A 154 -14.76 32.14 7.52
N PRO A 155 -15.93 32.74 7.25
CA PRO A 155 -16.08 33.65 6.13
C PRO A 155 -15.03 34.75 6.24
N THR A 156 -14.26 34.98 5.18
CA THR A 156 -13.43 36.18 5.03
C THR A 156 -14.33 37.38 4.78
N THR A 157 -15.05 37.81 5.80
CA THR A 157 -15.65 39.13 5.87
C THR A 157 -14.89 39.91 6.95
N SER A 158 -14.15 40.93 6.51
CA SER A 158 -13.44 41.86 7.38
C SER A 158 -14.41 42.54 8.35
N PRO A 159 -14.06 42.64 9.65
CA PRO A 159 -14.50 43.74 10.47
C PRO A 159 -13.28 44.53 10.97
N THR A 160 -13.29 45.82 10.66
CA THR A 160 -12.42 46.80 11.30
C THR A 160 -12.72 46.85 12.80
N THR A 161 -11.66 47.11 13.58
CA THR A 161 -11.61 47.64 14.96
C THR A 161 -11.71 46.69 16.16
N THR A 162 -10.52 46.33 16.66
CA THR A 162 -9.99 46.41 18.04
C THR A 162 -10.74 45.79 19.23
N LEU A 163 -10.16 44.73 19.80
CA LEU A 163 -9.72 44.70 21.22
C LEU A 163 -8.60 43.66 21.39
N LYS A 164 -7.55 44.01 22.14
CA LYS A 164 -6.35 43.19 22.43
C LYS A 164 -6.68 42.03 23.38
N SER A 165 -6.20 40.82 23.09
CA SER A 165 -5.62 39.94 24.11
C SER A 165 -4.74 38.87 23.49
N THR A 166 -3.59 38.70 24.11
CA THR A 166 -2.43 37.87 23.79
C THR A 166 -2.80 36.43 23.42
N THR A 167 -2.36 35.96 22.26
CA THR A 167 -2.33 34.52 21.94
C THR A 167 -1.08 34.21 21.12
N LEU A 168 -0.39 33.14 21.52
CA LEU A 168 0.82 32.62 20.89
C LEU A 168 0.65 32.52 19.37
N SER A 169 1.64 33.06 18.66
CA SER A 169 1.82 32.91 17.22
C SER A 169 2.04 31.45 16.85
N ILE A 170 1.00 30.80 16.33
CA ILE A 170 1.17 29.67 15.40
C ILE A 170 1.03 30.24 14.00
N GLU A 171 2.05 31.00 13.58
CA GLU A 171 2.26 31.28 12.17
C GLU A 171 3.00 30.09 11.55
N LYS A 172 2.23 29.26 10.84
CA LYS A 172 2.59 28.82 9.49
C LYS A 172 1.37 28.18 8.88
N HIS A 173 0.72 28.96 8.02
CA HIS A 173 -0.08 28.40 6.92
C HIS A 173 0.85 27.50 6.10
N VAL A 174 0.90 26.23 6.46
CA VAL A 174 1.45 25.19 5.59
C VAL A 174 0.51 25.14 4.40
N ASN A 175 1.07 25.43 3.23
CA ASN A 175 0.38 25.38 1.96
C ASN A 175 0.15 23.88 1.60
N ILE A 176 -0.82 23.25 2.28
CA ILE A 176 -1.05 21.78 2.29
C ILE A 176 -1.47 21.24 0.90
N GLN A 177 -1.96 22.09 0.00
CA GLN A 177 -2.41 21.64 -1.32
C GLN A 177 -1.30 21.43 -2.35
N THR A 178 -0.08 21.92 -2.13
CA THR A 178 0.99 21.84 -3.14
C THR A 178 2.19 20.97 -2.76
N SER A 179 2.23 20.35 -1.57
CA SER A 179 3.33 19.44 -1.17
C SER A 179 2.93 17.98 -0.92
N LEU A 180 1.64 17.63 -0.94
CA LEU A 180 1.18 16.26 -0.66
C LEU A 180 1.24 15.30 -1.87
N PHE A 181 1.61 15.78 -3.06
CA PHE A 181 1.42 15.06 -4.33
C PHE A 181 2.70 14.76 -5.14
N SER A 182 3.87 14.72 -4.50
CA SER A 182 5.06 14.06 -5.09
C SER A 182 5.89 13.27 -4.07
N GLU A 183 5.20 12.54 -3.20
CA GLU A 183 5.81 11.60 -2.25
C GLU A 183 5.56 10.15 -2.70
N CYS A 184 6.60 9.51 -3.22
CA CYS A 184 6.58 8.12 -3.65
C CYS A 184 6.71 7.15 -2.45
N GLY A 185 6.42 5.87 -2.69
CA GLY A 185 6.73 4.79 -1.76
C GLY A 185 5.94 4.80 -0.45
N LEU A 186 4.88 5.60 -0.39
CA LEU A 186 3.98 5.68 0.75
C LEU A 186 2.77 4.76 0.56
N THR A 187 2.36 4.14 1.66
CA THR A 187 1.13 3.35 1.76
C THR A 187 0.30 3.86 2.92
N TRP A 188 -0.98 3.50 2.93
CA TRP A 188 -1.90 3.87 4.00
C TRP A 188 -1.68 3.05 5.27
N THR A 189 -1.05 1.87 5.16
CA THR A 189 -0.65 1.07 6.32
C THR A 189 0.57 1.68 7.01
N ASN A 190 0.72 1.47 8.31
CA ASN A 190 1.96 1.82 9.01
C ASN A 190 3.09 0.92 8.51
N ALA A 191 3.81 1.37 7.49
CA ALA A 191 4.79 0.56 6.78
C ALA A 191 5.96 0.09 7.66
N ASN A 192 6.35 0.87 8.68
CA ASN A 192 7.36 0.46 9.67
C ASN A 192 6.87 -0.71 10.54
N HIS A 193 5.61 -0.69 10.97
CA HIS A 193 5.03 -1.80 11.74
C HIS A 193 4.74 -3.01 10.85
N TYR A 194 4.13 -2.77 9.70
CA TYR A 194 3.83 -3.79 8.69
C TYR A 194 5.10 -4.52 8.21
N TYR A 195 6.22 -3.82 7.98
CA TYR A 195 7.50 -4.46 7.65
C TYR A 195 8.07 -5.28 8.81
N ARG A 196 7.92 -4.83 10.07
CA ARG A 196 8.32 -5.60 11.25
C ARG A 196 7.50 -6.89 11.40
N GLU A 197 6.21 -6.86 11.07
CA GLU A 197 5.34 -8.04 11.06
C GLU A 197 5.68 -9.03 9.92
N ILE A 198 6.04 -8.51 8.73
CA ILE A 198 6.44 -9.38 7.60
C ILE A 198 7.72 -10.17 7.93
N LYS A 199 8.67 -9.57 8.65
CA LYS A 199 9.94 -10.22 9.02
C LYS A 199 9.78 -11.44 9.92
N SER A 200 8.66 -11.62 10.62
CA SER A 200 8.54 -12.62 11.70
C SER A 200 8.14 -14.04 11.24
N ARG A 201 8.80 -14.59 10.20
CA ARG A 201 8.61 -15.96 9.66
C ARG A 201 7.23 -16.23 9.05
N ILE A 202 7.05 -15.93 7.76
CA ILE A 202 5.94 -16.49 6.99
C ILE A 202 6.46 -17.16 5.71
N VAL A 203 6.18 -18.45 5.61
CA VAL A 203 6.57 -19.41 4.55
C VAL A 203 5.34 -19.57 3.63
N GLY A 204 5.49 -19.49 2.30
CA GLY A 204 4.38 -19.66 1.33
C GLY A 204 3.61 -18.40 0.91
N GLY A 205 4.08 -17.22 1.32
CA GLY A 205 3.40 -15.95 1.08
C GLY A 205 2.05 -15.86 1.81
N ARG A 206 1.42 -14.69 1.76
CA ARG A 206 0.12 -14.44 2.38
C ARG A 206 -0.75 -13.55 1.51
N GLN A 207 -2.05 -13.52 1.80
CA GLN A 207 -2.89 -12.47 1.24
C GLN A 207 -2.42 -11.12 1.78
N ALA A 208 -2.23 -10.16 0.88
CA ALA A 208 -1.87 -8.81 1.24
C ALA A 208 -3.02 -8.13 2.00
N ILE A 209 -2.68 -7.17 2.86
CA ILE A 209 -3.72 -6.29 3.42
C ILE A 209 -4.34 -5.51 2.25
N PRO A 210 -5.68 -5.44 2.14
CA PRO A 210 -6.32 -4.81 0.99
C PRO A 210 -5.77 -3.42 0.68
N TYR A 211 -5.36 -3.17 -0.56
CA TYR A 211 -4.82 -1.87 -1.01
C TYR A 211 -3.50 -1.43 -0.34
N SER A 212 -2.80 -2.29 0.41
CA SER A 212 -1.53 -1.95 1.07
C SER A 212 -0.35 -1.71 0.12
N HIS A 213 -0.51 -2.07 -1.17
CA HIS A 213 0.48 -1.86 -2.24
C HIS A 213 -0.11 -0.94 -3.31
N PRO A 214 -0.26 0.37 -3.05
CA PRO A 214 -0.98 1.30 -3.94
C PRO A 214 -0.29 1.54 -5.29
N TRP A 215 0.96 1.09 -5.45
CA TRP A 215 1.71 1.09 -6.72
C TRP A 215 1.49 -0.16 -7.57
N GLN A 216 0.87 -1.21 -7.03
CA GLN A 216 0.63 -2.45 -7.77
C GLN A 216 -0.38 -2.24 -8.89
N VAL A 217 -0.05 -2.75 -10.07
CA VAL A 217 -0.90 -2.71 -11.26
C VAL A 217 -1.09 -4.11 -11.80
N LEU A 218 -2.30 -4.42 -12.28
CA LEU A 218 -2.58 -5.58 -13.11
C LEU A 218 -2.57 -5.15 -14.58
N LEU A 219 -1.73 -5.77 -15.40
CA LEU A 219 -1.77 -5.67 -16.84
C LEU A 219 -2.56 -6.85 -17.41
N ASN A 220 -3.57 -6.55 -18.23
CA ASN A 220 -4.33 -7.54 -18.98
C ASN A 220 -4.09 -7.35 -20.47
N ASN A 221 -3.38 -8.30 -21.07
CA ASN A 221 -3.16 -8.40 -22.50
C ASN A 221 -4.01 -9.55 -23.06
N ARG A 222 -5.28 -9.27 -23.36
CA ARG A 222 -6.22 -10.25 -23.94
C ARG A 222 -6.27 -11.60 -23.19
N GLY A 223 -6.25 -11.55 -21.85
CA GLY A 223 -6.27 -12.73 -20.99
C GLY A 223 -4.89 -13.22 -20.51
N HIS A 224 -3.79 -12.71 -21.09
CA HIS A 224 -2.46 -12.87 -20.51
C HIS A 224 -2.20 -11.80 -19.46
N TYR A 225 -1.98 -12.21 -18.21
CA TYR A 225 -1.81 -11.31 -17.08
C TYR A 225 -0.35 -11.13 -16.69
N CYS A 226 0.04 -9.89 -16.43
CA CYS A 226 1.30 -9.50 -15.82
C CYS A 226 1.07 -8.45 -14.73
N GLY A 227 2.07 -8.23 -13.88
CA GLY A 227 2.16 -7.09 -13.00
C GLY A 227 2.82 -5.87 -13.66
N ALA A 228 2.60 -4.70 -13.08
CA ALA A 228 3.39 -3.50 -13.31
C ALA A 228 3.42 -2.64 -12.04
N SER A 229 4.23 -1.58 -12.06
CA SER A 229 4.35 -0.62 -10.97
C SER A 229 4.13 0.82 -11.43
N ILE A 230 3.44 1.63 -10.61
CA ILE A 230 3.23 3.05 -10.88
C ILE A 230 4.51 3.85 -10.58
N LEU A 231 5.07 4.55 -11.56
CA LEU A 231 6.22 5.45 -11.37
C LEU A 231 5.79 6.88 -11.10
N ASN A 232 4.77 7.36 -11.81
CA ASN A 232 4.13 8.65 -11.59
C ASN A 232 2.70 8.61 -12.16
N THR A 233 2.03 9.76 -12.26
CA THR A 233 0.64 9.81 -12.74
C THR A 233 0.47 9.38 -14.20
N LYS A 234 1.52 9.31 -15.00
CA LYS A 234 1.45 8.99 -16.45
C LYS A 234 2.22 7.74 -16.84
N TRP A 235 3.16 7.28 -16.02
CA TRP A 235 4.13 6.26 -16.39
C TRP A 235 4.10 5.07 -15.45
N LEU A 236 4.12 3.88 -16.06
CA LEU A 236 4.30 2.60 -15.38
C LEU A 236 5.62 1.94 -15.83
N VAL A 237 6.09 1.00 -15.03
CA VAL A 237 7.18 0.08 -15.38
C VAL A 237 6.72 -1.37 -15.25
N THR A 238 7.14 -2.22 -16.17
CA THR A 238 6.86 -3.67 -16.19
C THR A 238 8.02 -4.41 -16.87
N ALA A 239 7.92 -5.74 -16.94
CA ALA A 239 8.86 -6.57 -17.69
C ALA A 239 8.61 -6.42 -19.20
N ALA A 240 9.68 -6.41 -20.00
CA ALA A 240 9.58 -6.28 -21.45
C ALA A 240 8.83 -7.46 -22.08
N HIS A 241 9.07 -8.69 -21.60
CA HIS A 241 8.43 -9.90 -22.15
C HIS A 241 6.90 -9.88 -22.02
N CYS A 242 6.34 -9.10 -21.09
CA CYS A 242 4.89 -8.95 -20.93
C CYS A 242 4.23 -8.14 -22.06
N VAL A 243 4.99 -7.25 -22.71
CA VAL A 243 4.44 -6.21 -23.60
C VAL A 243 5.15 -6.12 -24.96
N ASN A 244 6.25 -6.85 -25.16
CA ASN A 244 6.99 -6.81 -26.41
C ASN A 244 6.13 -7.32 -27.58
N GLY A 245 5.99 -6.52 -28.64
CA GLY A 245 5.15 -6.83 -29.79
C GLY A 245 3.64 -6.64 -29.55
N THR A 246 3.22 -6.21 -28.35
CA THR A 246 1.81 -5.94 -28.03
C THR A 246 1.37 -4.59 -28.60
N ASN A 247 0.16 -4.52 -29.16
CA ASN A 247 -0.47 -3.24 -29.51
C ASN A 247 -0.88 -2.48 -28.23
N PRO A 248 -0.38 -1.24 -27.99
CA PRO A 248 -0.71 -0.44 -26.81
C PRO A 248 -2.20 -0.32 -26.50
N GLU A 249 -3.04 -0.13 -27.52
CA GLU A 249 -4.48 0.08 -27.34
C GLU A 249 -5.20 -1.18 -26.85
N SER A 250 -4.61 -2.36 -27.07
CA SER A 250 -5.17 -3.63 -26.62
C SER A 250 -4.74 -4.03 -25.20
N LEU A 251 -3.85 -3.25 -24.59
CA LEU A 251 -3.34 -3.47 -23.25
C LEU A 251 -4.14 -2.63 -22.24
N LEU A 252 -4.73 -3.29 -21.25
CA LEU A 252 -5.46 -2.65 -20.15
C LEU A 252 -4.65 -2.70 -18.87
N ALA A 253 -4.41 -1.54 -18.26
CA ALA A 253 -3.79 -1.41 -16.94
C ALA A 253 -4.85 -1.10 -15.89
N GLU A 254 -4.85 -1.85 -14.79
CA GLU A 254 -5.84 -1.73 -13.72
C GLU A 254 -5.18 -1.47 -12.36
N PHE A 255 -5.71 -0.49 -11.63
CA PHE A 255 -5.15 0.12 -10.41
C PHE A 255 -6.13 0.04 -9.25
N GLY A 256 -5.63 0.21 -8.02
CA GLY A 256 -6.50 0.31 -6.83
C GLY A 256 -7.32 -0.96 -6.59
N MET A 257 -6.72 -2.12 -6.87
CA MET A 257 -7.36 -3.42 -6.79
C MET A 257 -6.79 -4.26 -5.64
N HIS A 258 -7.65 -5.07 -5.04
CA HIS A 258 -7.26 -6.14 -4.13
C HIS A 258 -7.83 -7.48 -4.59
N ASP A 259 -9.13 -7.49 -4.88
CA ASP A 259 -9.89 -8.62 -5.42
C ASP A 259 -10.03 -8.47 -6.96
N ARG A 260 -9.57 -9.47 -7.72
CA ARG A 260 -9.67 -9.50 -9.20
C ARG A 260 -11.08 -9.75 -9.71
N HIS A 261 -11.90 -10.47 -8.95
CA HIS A 261 -13.24 -10.86 -9.35
C HIS A 261 -14.28 -9.79 -9.00
N ARG A 262 -14.05 -8.98 -7.96
CA ARG A 262 -14.95 -7.89 -7.59
C ARG A 262 -14.42 -6.54 -8.08
N ARG A 263 -15.29 -5.76 -8.73
CA ARG A 263 -15.00 -4.35 -9.01
C ARG A 263 -15.16 -3.55 -7.70
N GLY A 264 -14.05 -3.24 -7.05
CA GLY A 264 -14.01 -2.34 -5.90
C GLY A 264 -14.21 -0.87 -6.31
N PRO A 265 -14.64 0.01 -5.40
CA PRO A 265 -14.91 1.42 -5.70
C PRO A 265 -13.65 2.21 -6.12
N TRP A 266 -12.47 1.70 -5.75
CA TRP A 266 -11.17 2.33 -6.03
C TRP A 266 -10.52 1.83 -7.32
N ARG A 267 -11.15 0.87 -8.01
CA ARG A 267 -10.62 0.30 -9.25
C ARG A 267 -10.65 1.35 -10.35
N VAL A 268 -9.48 1.65 -10.89
CA VAL A 268 -9.34 2.50 -12.08
C VAL A 268 -8.73 1.66 -13.18
N ALA A 269 -9.22 1.82 -14.42
CA ALA A 269 -8.64 1.19 -15.59
C ALA A 269 -8.19 2.24 -16.61
N ARG A 270 -7.06 2.01 -17.26
CA ARG A 270 -6.49 2.88 -18.32
C ARG A 270 -5.94 2.03 -19.45
N THR A 271 -6.09 2.52 -20.67
CA THR A 271 -5.36 1.98 -21.84
C THR A 271 -3.95 2.56 -21.90
N ILE A 272 -3.10 1.94 -22.71
CA ILE A 272 -1.71 2.39 -22.89
C ILE A 272 -1.61 3.20 -24.18
N LYS A 273 -1.04 4.40 -24.10
CA LYS A 273 -0.73 5.27 -25.24
C LYS A 273 0.56 4.86 -25.94
N GLN A 274 1.56 4.42 -25.17
CA GLN A 274 2.89 4.14 -25.70
C GLN A 274 3.56 3.04 -24.88
N ILE A 275 4.17 2.08 -25.56
CA ILE A 275 5.05 1.07 -24.97
C ILE A 275 6.49 1.39 -25.38
N LEU A 276 7.39 1.50 -24.41
CA LEU A 276 8.82 1.72 -24.61
C LEU A 276 9.60 0.55 -24.01
N VAL A 277 9.90 -0.44 -24.85
CA VAL A 277 10.78 -1.55 -24.49
C VAL A 277 12.23 -1.07 -24.45
N TYR A 278 13.02 -1.54 -23.49
CA TYR A 278 14.43 -1.18 -23.42
C TYR A 278 15.16 -1.55 -24.74
N PRO A 279 15.96 -0.65 -25.35
CA PRO A 279 16.49 -0.87 -26.69
C PRO A 279 17.34 -2.14 -26.87
N SER A 280 18.06 -2.55 -25.82
CA SER A 280 18.90 -3.75 -25.85
C SER A 280 18.15 -5.03 -25.47
N TYR A 281 16.84 -4.97 -25.25
CA TYR A 281 16.02 -6.17 -25.08
C TYR A 281 15.89 -6.90 -26.41
N SER A 282 16.49 -8.08 -26.52
CA SER A 282 16.55 -8.81 -27.80
C SER A 282 15.29 -9.61 -28.10
N GLY A 283 14.42 -9.88 -27.11
CA GLY A 283 13.27 -10.78 -27.22
C GLY A 283 13.62 -12.24 -27.58
N LYS A 284 14.90 -12.53 -27.88
CA LYS A 284 15.44 -13.80 -28.36
C LYS A 284 16.37 -14.38 -27.30
N SER A 285 15.83 -14.87 -26.19
CA SER A 285 16.55 -15.86 -25.38
C SER A 285 15.62 -16.54 -24.37
N THR A 286 16.07 -17.71 -23.91
CA THR A 286 15.52 -18.45 -22.76
C THR A 286 15.79 -17.79 -21.40
N ARG A 287 16.39 -16.59 -21.34
CA ARG A 287 16.94 -15.97 -20.11
C ARG A 287 16.79 -14.43 -20.02
N TRP A 288 15.88 -13.85 -20.81
CA TRP A 288 15.45 -12.43 -20.87
C TRP A 288 16.40 -11.41 -20.20
N VAL A 289 17.43 -10.97 -20.93
CA VAL A 289 18.31 -9.86 -20.52
C VAL A 289 17.67 -8.54 -20.90
N HIS A 290 17.82 -7.51 -20.06
CA HIS A 290 17.18 -6.21 -20.23
C HIS A 290 15.65 -6.27 -20.26
N ASP A 291 15.08 -7.14 -19.42
CA ASP A 291 13.65 -7.39 -19.35
C ASP A 291 12.90 -6.27 -18.59
N ILE A 292 12.80 -5.11 -19.23
CA ILE A 292 12.11 -3.92 -18.71
C ILE A 292 11.48 -3.12 -19.85
N ALA A 293 10.26 -2.62 -19.58
CA ALA A 293 9.56 -1.69 -20.45
C ALA A 293 8.86 -0.61 -19.62
N LEU A 294 8.72 0.58 -20.23
CA LEU A 294 7.91 1.67 -19.70
C LEU A 294 6.60 1.78 -20.49
N LEU A 295 5.52 2.05 -19.77
CA LEU A 295 4.20 2.22 -20.36
C LEU A 295 3.70 3.62 -20.05
N ARG A 296 3.35 4.38 -21.09
CA ARG A 296 2.68 5.68 -20.95
C ARG A 296 1.18 5.47 -20.99
N LEU A 297 0.48 5.91 -19.96
CA LEU A 297 -0.98 5.85 -19.89
C LEU A 297 -1.63 6.80 -20.93
N SER A 298 -2.80 6.41 -21.44
CA SER A 298 -3.63 7.27 -22.30
C SER A 298 -4.13 8.51 -21.56
N GLU A 299 -4.44 8.37 -20.29
CA GLU A 299 -4.86 9.46 -19.40
C GLU A 299 -4.14 9.37 -18.06
N PRO A 300 -3.78 10.51 -17.43
CA PRO A 300 -3.11 10.49 -16.14
C PRO A 300 -4.00 9.95 -15.03
N LEU A 301 -3.37 9.35 -14.02
CA LEU A 301 -3.98 8.92 -12.77
C LEU A 301 -4.21 10.11 -11.84
N VAL A 302 -5.27 10.00 -11.05
CA VAL A 302 -5.48 10.83 -9.86
C VAL A 302 -5.00 10.02 -8.66
N PHE A 303 -3.92 10.47 -8.03
CA PHE A 303 -3.39 9.78 -6.86
C PHE A 303 -4.33 9.90 -5.66
N ASN A 304 -4.43 8.79 -4.93
CA ASN A 304 -5.20 8.64 -3.71
C ASN A 304 -4.49 7.58 -2.83
N PRO A 305 -4.93 7.30 -1.60
CA PRO A 305 -4.26 6.34 -0.71
C PRO A 305 -4.13 4.91 -1.24
N PHE A 306 -4.89 4.53 -2.26
CA PHE A 306 -4.91 3.20 -2.89
C PHE A 306 -4.25 3.18 -4.28
N ILE A 307 -3.88 4.35 -4.81
CA ILE A 307 -3.22 4.53 -6.12
C ILE A 307 -2.11 5.57 -5.94
N ARG A 308 -0.87 5.12 -5.80
CA ARG A 308 0.33 5.97 -5.60
C ARG A 308 1.55 5.40 -6.30
N SER A 309 2.54 6.25 -6.55
CA SER A 309 3.81 5.80 -7.11
C SER A 309 4.70 5.10 -6.09
N ILE A 310 5.50 4.14 -6.54
CA ILE A 310 6.64 3.56 -5.81
C ILE A 310 7.88 4.44 -5.99
N CYS A 311 8.79 4.49 -5.00
CA CYS A 311 10.04 5.21 -5.20
C CYS A 311 10.98 4.45 -6.14
N LEU A 312 11.61 5.18 -7.04
CA LEU A 312 12.75 4.66 -7.79
C LEU A 312 14.00 4.66 -6.91
N PRO A 313 14.85 3.64 -7.02
CA PRO A 313 16.13 3.61 -6.33
C PRO A 313 17.13 4.55 -7.02
N SER A 314 18.10 5.03 -6.26
CA SER A 314 19.27 5.72 -6.81
C SER A 314 20.04 4.80 -7.76
N VAL A 315 20.74 5.39 -8.73
CA VAL A 315 21.58 4.67 -9.71
C VAL A 315 22.69 3.85 -9.05
N HIS A 316 23.09 4.23 -7.83
CA HIS A 316 24.10 3.54 -7.03
C HIS A 316 23.51 2.66 -5.92
N ASP A 317 22.19 2.55 -5.84
CA ASP A 317 21.57 1.72 -4.81
C ASP A 317 21.90 0.25 -5.04
N THR A 318 22.48 -0.35 -4.00
CA THR A 318 22.75 -1.78 -3.93
C THR A 318 21.74 -2.47 -3.04
N VAL A 319 21.38 -3.69 -3.44
CA VAL A 319 20.71 -4.65 -2.57
C VAL A 319 21.67 -5.82 -2.38
N LYS A 320 21.97 -6.14 -1.12
CA LYS A 320 22.99 -7.09 -0.70
C LYS A 320 22.37 -8.45 -0.38
N HIS A 321 23.19 -9.50 -0.47
CA HIS A 321 22.83 -10.83 0.00
C HIS A 321 22.29 -10.78 1.43
N GLY A 322 21.19 -11.50 1.67
CA GLY A 322 20.50 -11.56 2.96
C GLY A 322 19.50 -10.44 3.21
N GLU A 323 19.51 -9.34 2.43
CA GLU A 323 18.46 -8.33 2.54
C GLU A 323 17.10 -8.92 2.15
N ARG A 324 16.09 -8.61 2.95
CA ARG A 324 14.72 -9.09 2.76
C ARG A 324 13.95 -8.09 1.92
N THR A 325 13.36 -8.58 0.84
CA THR A 325 12.52 -7.81 -0.09
C THR A 325 11.12 -8.40 -0.12
N LEU A 326 10.14 -7.59 -0.49
CA LEU A 326 8.75 -8.04 -0.65
C LEU A 326 8.41 -8.08 -2.14
N VAL A 327 7.72 -9.14 -2.55
CA VAL A 327 7.20 -9.30 -3.90
C VAL A 327 5.70 -9.46 -3.84
N THR A 328 4.97 -8.82 -4.75
CA THR A 328 3.50 -8.79 -4.74
C THR A 328 2.90 -9.10 -6.10
N GLY A 329 1.75 -9.77 -6.10
CA GLY A 329 1.03 -10.10 -7.34
C GLY A 329 -0.18 -11.02 -7.14
N TRP A 330 -0.81 -11.38 -8.25
CA TRP A 330 -1.99 -12.25 -8.34
C TRP A 330 -1.73 -13.53 -9.13
N GLY A 331 -0.46 -13.89 -9.28
CA GLY A 331 -0.01 -15.07 -9.99
C GLY A 331 -0.43 -16.36 -9.29
N LEU A 332 -0.20 -17.47 -9.99
CA LEU A 332 -0.58 -18.81 -9.54
C LEU A 332 0.08 -19.15 -8.20
N THR A 333 -0.69 -19.73 -7.30
CA THR A 333 -0.24 -20.09 -5.95
C THR A 333 0.22 -21.55 -5.84
N GLN A 334 0.38 -22.25 -6.97
CA GLN A 334 0.62 -23.70 -7.03
C GLN A 334 -0.33 -24.52 -6.12
N GLY A 335 -1.60 -24.11 -6.02
CA GLY A 335 -2.62 -24.80 -5.22
C GLY A 335 -2.68 -24.41 -3.73
N THR A 336 -1.90 -23.42 -3.27
CA THR A 336 -1.86 -23.00 -1.85
C THR A 336 -2.73 -21.78 -1.51
N GLY A 337 -3.45 -21.21 -2.48
CA GLY A 337 -4.32 -20.05 -2.21
C GLY A 337 -5.12 -19.56 -3.41
N ASP A 338 -6.05 -18.64 -3.15
CA ASP A 338 -6.91 -18.03 -4.18
C ASP A 338 -6.14 -16.95 -4.96
N TYR A 339 -6.08 -17.07 -6.31
CA TYR A 339 -5.49 -16.07 -7.23
C TYR A 339 -6.35 -14.80 -7.36
N ARG A 340 -7.52 -14.80 -6.72
CA ARG A 340 -8.45 -13.68 -6.66
C ARG A 340 -7.89 -12.49 -5.88
N TYR A 341 -7.25 -12.71 -4.74
CA TYR A 341 -6.78 -11.63 -3.87
C TYR A 341 -5.30 -11.34 -4.08
N LEU A 342 -4.90 -10.08 -3.92
CA LEU A 342 -3.49 -9.71 -4.00
C LEU A 342 -2.72 -10.45 -2.91
N ARG A 343 -1.59 -11.04 -3.29
CA ARG A 343 -0.69 -11.74 -2.38
C ARG A 343 0.65 -11.05 -2.32
N GLU A 344 1.35 -11.32 -1.23
CA GLU A 344 2.67 -10.83 -0.97
C GLU A 344 3.54 -11.93 -0.35
N VAL A 345 4.83 -11.88 -0.66
CA VAL A 345 5.80 -12.83 -0.12
C VAL A 345 7.14 -12.14 0.12
N GLU A 346 7.72 -12.40 1.28
CA GLU A 346 9.06 -11.94 1.59
C GLU A 346 10.09 -12.89 0.98
N VAL A 347 11.01 -12.36 0.18
CA VAL A 347 12.07 -13.12 -0.48
C VAL A 347 13.44 -12.52 -0.12
N PRO A 348 14.40 -13.34 0.35
CA PRO A 348 15.75 -12.87 0.63
C PRO A 348 16.55 -12.80 -0.67
N ILE A 349 17.38 -11.76 -0.77
CA ILE A 349 18.32 -11.59 -1.87
C ILE A 349 19.44 -12.60 -1.72
N GLN A 350 19.73 -13.29 -2.81
CA GLN A 350 20.75 -14.33 -2.87
C GLN A 350 22.02 -13.78 -3.52
N SER A 351 23.17 -14.36 -3.16
CA SER A 351 24.44 -14.00 -3.79
C SER A 351 24.49 -14.55 -5.22
N ASN A 352 25.32 -13.92 -6.06
CA ASN A 352 25.51 -14.39 -7.45
C ASN A 352 25.99 -15.85 -7.49
N ASP A 353 26.84 -16.24 -6.53
CA ASP A 353 27.40 -17.58 -6.41
C ASP A 353 26.34 -18.60 -6.02
N GLN A 354 25.45 -18.27 -5.08
CA GLN A 354 24.32 -19.15 -4.73
C GLN A 354 23.33 -19.32 -5.87
N CYS A 355 23.20 -18.30 -6.72
CA CYS A 355 22.32 -18.41 -7.86
C CYS A 355 22.92 -19.25 -8.98
N ALA A 356 24.25 -19.25 -9.15
CA ALA A 356 25.01 -20.12 -10.07
C ALA A 356 24.40 -20.30 -11.48
N LEU A 357 23.56 -19.37 -11.93
CA LEU A 357 22.88 -19.45 -13.20
C LEU A 357 23.84 -18.98 -14.29
N LYS A 358 24.29 -19.93 -15.11
CA LYS A 358 25.17 -19.65 -16.26
C LYS A 358 24.47 -18.66 -17.21
N SER A 359 25.27 -17.71 -17.72
CA SER A 359 24.87 -16.73 -18.74
C SER A 359 23.87 -15.65 -18.30
N ILE A 360 23.84 -15.30 -16.99
CA ILE A 360 23.13 -14.12 -16.47
C ILE A 360 24.12 -12.99 -16.19
N SER A 361 23.74 -11.77 -16.57
CA SER A 361 24.43 -10.56 -16.15
C SER A 361 23.89 -10.06 -14.81
N TRP A 362 24.63 -10.29 -13.72
CA TRP A 362 24.29 -9.78 -12.39
C TRP A 362 24.42 -8.25 -12.25
N LYS A 363 24.93 -7.57 -13.29
CA LYS A 363 24.87 -6.10 -13.37
C LYS A 363 23.45 -5.62 -13.60
N THR A 364 22.66 -6.38 -14.37
CA THR A 364 21.31 -6.02 -14.84
C THR A 364 20.21 -6.81 -14.13
N SER A 365 20.59 -7.79 -13.31
CA SER A 365 19.66 -8.75 -12.71
C SER A 365 19.96 -8.94 -11.22
N LEU A 366 18.92 -9.19 -10.45
CA LEU A 366 18.96 -9.64 -9.07
C LEU A 366 18.50 -11.10 -9.00
N CYS A 367 18.90 -11.75 -7.93
CA CYS A 367 18.45 -13.09 -7.61
C CYS A 367 17.91 -13.13 -6.19
N ALA A 368 16.77 -13.79 -6.00
CA ALA A 368 16.15 -13.93 -4.69
C ALA A 368 15.39 -15.25 -4.59
N GLY A 369 15.22 -15.75 -3.36
CA GLY A 369 14.49 -17.00 -3.10
C GLY A 369 15.21 -17.89 -2.10
N LEU A 370 15.09 -19.22 -2.23
CA LEU A 370 15.63 -20.22 -1.30
C LEU A 370 15.15 -20.04 0.16
N CYS A 371 13.86 -19.74 0.36
CA CYS A 371 13.31 -19.77 1.73
C CYS A 371 13.20 -21.20 2.26
N GLU A 372 13.11 -21.31 3.59
CA GLU A 372 12.77 -22.56 4.27
C GLU A 372 11.56 -23.24 3.57
N ASN A 373 11.71 -24.52 3.24
CA ASN A 373 10.74 -25.35 2.51
C ASN A 373 10.44 -24.96 1.04
N ALA A 374 11.27 -24.12 0.39
CA ALA A 374 11.15 -23.75 -1.02
C ALA A 374 9.82 -23.08 -1.44
N THR A 375 9.14 -22.43 -0.50
CA THR A 375 7.77 -21.91 -0.70
C THR A 375 7.68 -20.42 -1.07
N CYS A 376 8.80 -19.69 -1.09
CA CYS A 376 8.81 -18.27 -1.43
C CYS A 376 9.27 -18.05 -2.87
N ALA A 377 8.32 -17.93 -3.80
CA ALA A 377 8.64 -17.59 -5.17
C ALA A 377 7.49 -16.80 -5.80
N ALA A 378 7.84 -15.85 -6.65
CA ALA A 378 6.90 -15.34 -7.64
C ALA A 378 6.55 -16.48 -8.62
N CYS A 379 5.33 -16.46 -9.16
CA CYS A 379 4.85 -17.47 -10.08
C CYS A 379 4.28 -16.87 -11.36
N GLN A 380 3.74 -17.73 -12.23
CA GLN A 380 3.06 -17.32 -13.46
C GLN A 380 1.96 -16.30 -13.14
N GLY A 381 1.97 -15.17 -13.84
CA GLY A 381 1.03 -14.06 -13.64
C GLY A 381 1.55 -12.94 -12.72
N ASP A 382 2.67 -13.15 -12.02
CA ASP A 382 3.33 -12.09 -11.25
C ASP A 382 4.37 -11.31 -12.08
N SER A 383 4.82 -11.86 -13.22
CA SER A 383 5.82 -11.25 -14.12
C SER A 383 5.59 -9.76 -14.37
N GLY A 384 6.64 -8.95 -14.29
CA GLY A 384 6.58 -7.49 -14.38
C GLY A 384 6.11 -6.79 -13.10
N GLY A 385 5.62 -7.54 -12.11
CA GLY A 385 5.27 -7.03 -10.79
C GLY A 385 6.50 -6.60 -9.97
N PRO A 386 6.27 -5.79 -8.92
CA PRO A 386 7.33 -5.18 -8.13
C PRO A 386 8.02 -6.15 -7.17
N MET A 387 9.34 -6.00 -7.06
CA MET A 387 10.13 -6.36 -5.87
C MET A 387 10.54 -5.07 -5.16
N ILE A 388 10.09 -4.92 -3.91
CA ILE A 388 10.25 -3.69 -3.13
C ILE A 388 11.05 -3.91 -1.84
N ILE A 389 11.68 -2.84 -1.37
CA ILE A 389 12.38 -2.79 -0.08
C ILE A 389 11.97 -1.54 0.69
N TRP A 390 11.87 -1.67 2.02
CA TRP A 390 11.61 -0.54 2.90
C TRP A 390 12.93 0.10 3.33
N ARG A 391 13.14 1.37 2.98
CA ARG A 391 14.34 2.16 3.33
C ARG A 391 13.97 3.62 3.47
N ASN A 392 14.58 4.33 4.43
CA ASN A 392 14.38 5.77 4.64
C ASN A 392 12.89 6.15 4.71
N ASP A 393 12.13 5.36 5.47
CA ASP A 393 10.68 5.50 5.67
C ASP A 393 9.84 5.49 4.39
N ARG A 394 10.33 4.84 3.32
CA ARG A 394 9.61 4.67 2.05
C ARG A 394 9.88 3.31 1.40
N TRP A 395 8.90 2.82 0.64
CA TRP A 395 9.07 1.67 -0.23
C TRP A 395 9.77 2.07 -1.53
N HIS A 396 10.81 1.31 -1.90
CA HIS A 396 11.59 1.51 -3.12
C HIS A 396 11.51 0.28 -4.01
N LEU A 397 11.34 0.49 -5.31
CA LEU A 397 11.31 -0.56 -6.33
C LEU A 397 12.74 -1.01 -6.67
N VAL A 398 13.17 -2.14 -6.14
CA VAL A 398 14.54 -2.64 -6.38
C VAL A 398 14.61 -3.66 -7.52
N GLY A 399 13.49 -4.32 -7.84
CA GLY A 399 13.43 -5.28 -8.92
C GLY A 399 12.07 -5.37 -9.60
N LEU A 400 12.06 -6.01 -10.77
CA LEU A 400 10.84 -6.49 -11.45
C LEU A 400 10.92 -7.99 -11.57
N ILE A 401 9.83 -8.70 -11.31
CA ILE A 401 9.77 -10.14 -11.55
C ILE A 401 9.99 -10.39 -13.04
N SER A 402 11.03 -11.14 -13.38
CA SER A 402 11.39 -11.40 -14.78
C SER A 402 11.12 -12.86 -15.13
N TRP A 403 11.88 -13.80 -14.57
CA TRP A 403 11.69 -15.23 -14.85
C TRP A 403 12.23 -16.11 -13.71
N GLY A 404 11.88 -17.39 -13.74
CA GLY A 404 12.36 -18.40 -12.79
C GLY A 404 12.13 -19.80 -13.35
N PHE A 405 12.86 -20.79 -12.82
CA PHE A 405 12.76 -22.18 -13.30
C PHE A 405 11.51 -22.90 -12.79
N SER A 406 10.96 -22.45 -11.66
CA SER A 406 9.79 -22.98 -10.98
C SER A 406 9.22 -21.91 -10.06
N CYS A 407 7.95 -22.02 -9.65
CA CYS A 407 7.42 -21.20 -8.54
C CYS A 407 7.75 -21.80 -7.16
N ALA A 408 8.90 -22.46 -7.08
CA ALA A 408 9.45 -23.03 -5.85
C ALA A 408 10.98 -23.03 -5.98
N GLY A 409 11.66 -21.99 -5.50
CA GLY A 409 13.11 -21.88 -5.59
C GLY A 409 13.64 -20.45 -5.82
N LEU A 410 14.64 -20.33 -6.69
CA LEU A 410 15.27 -19.07 -7.07
C LEU A 410 14.50 -18.37 -8.19
N GLY A 411 14.23 -17.08 -8.01
CA GLY A 411 13.73 -16.18 -9.04
C GLY A 411 14.79 -15.19 -9.50
N VAL A 412 14.73 -14.82 -10.77
CA VAL A 412 15.53 -13.77 -11.39
C VAL A 412 14.66 -12.54 -11.60
N TYR A 413 15.20 -11.39 -11.21
CA TYR A 413 14.51 -10.11 -11.25
C TYR A 413 15.34 -9.09 -12.03
N THR A 414 14.71 -8.19 -12.77
CA THR A 414 15.42 -7.08 -13.43
C THR A 414 15.85 -6.07 -12.38
N LYS A 415 17.15 -5.75 -12.29
CA LYS A 415 17.70 -4.84 -11.27
C LYS A 415 17.42 -3.37 -11.62
N ILE A 416 16.49 -2.72 -10.90
CA ILE A 416 16.01 -1.38 -11.29
C ILE A 416 17.08 -0.29 -11.20
N SER A 417 17.98 -0.34 -10.21
CA SER A 417 19.03 0.71 -10.09
C SER A 417 19.92 0.83 -11.32
N TYR A 418 20.11 -0.26 -12.09
CA TYR A 418 20.83 -0.21 -13.36
C TYR A 418 20.10 0.62 -14.43
N TYR A 419 18.77 0.65 -14.38
CA TYR A 419 17.93 1.34 -15.38
C TYR A 419 17.41 2.70 -14.90
N SER A 420 17.70 3.12 -13.66
CA SER A 420 17.17 4.37 -13.09
C SER A 420 17.43 5.59 -13.97
N GLU A 421 18.61 5.74 -14.56
CA GLU A 421 18.90 6.88 -15.48
C GLU A 421 18.01 6.86 -16.73
N TRP A 422 17.88 5.69 -17.36
CA TRP A 422 17.05 5.52 -18.54
C TRP A 422 15.57 5.79 -18.23
N ILE A 423 15.09 5.30 -17.08
CA ILE A 423 13.74 5.54 -16.60
C ILE A 423 13.53 7.04 -16.38
N LEU A 424 14.39 7.69 -15.58
CA LEU A 424 14.27 9.10 -15.23
C LEU A 424 14.28 10.00 -16.47
N LYS A 425 15.18 9.75 -17.42
CA LYS A 425 15.26 10.47 -18.69
C LYS A 425 13.96 10.44 -19.49
N ILE A 426 13.22 9.33 -19.43
CA ILE A 426 11.96 9.18 -20.17
C ILE A 426 10.81 9.82 -19.40
N ILE A 427 10.69 9.56 -18.10
CA ILE A 427 9.51 9.97 -17.33
C ILE A 427 9.53 11.45 -16.93
N SER A 428 10.68 12.12 -17.05
CA SER A 428 10.82 13.57 -16.83
C SER A 428 10.41 14.41 -18.05
N ASN A 429 10.28 13.79 -19.22
CA ASN A 429 9.79 14.40 -20.46
C ASN A 429 8.29 14.15 -20.64
#